data_AF-A0A958U2B7-F1
#
_entry.id   AF-A0A958U2B7-F1
#
_cell.length_a   1.000
_cell.length_b   1.000
_cell.length_c   1.000
_cell.angle_alpha   90.00
_cell.angle_beta   90.00
_cell.angle_gamma   90.00
#
_symmetry.space_group_name_H-M   'P 1'
#
loop_
_entity.id
_entity.type
_entity.pdbx_description
1 polymer ?
#
loop_
_entity_poly.entity_id
_entity_poly.type
_entity_poly.pdbx_seq_one_letter_code
_entity_poly.pdbx_strand_id
1 'polypeptide(L)'
;MVKLLHSNFKLNGESFSSAEALKEVANHIVEKGKNDEPAIGKFILEWLDDNEFIIVKTSGSTGVPKEIKLQKKYVFNSADATVTYFDLRENTKALLCLSSEYIAGKMMLVRAMIAGWNLYTVSPEKNPLENSDENFDFTAMVPYQVFHSLADLHKVKKLIIGGGAVSSTLEQQLQQVSTKVFATYGMTETISHIAVRPINGSEKSAVFSALPNVDFSLNEYNCLQIHAPEISEETVATNDLVELISPTSFKFLGRIDNVINTGGAKIHPEIIEEKLSIHINQPFFIASEKDEALGERVILIIEGEKKQSLENYSELFKALSTYEKPKKIYTLPQFIYTETGKVKRAEVLKKLFNK
;
A
#
# COMPACT_ATOMS: atom_id res chain seq x y z
N MET A 1 -27.43 0.00 -15.52
CA MET A 1 -26.69 -1.18 -15.06
C MET A 1 -25.24 -0.99 -15.47
N VAL A 2 -24.29 -1.04 -14.53
CA VAL A 2 -22.87 -0.81 -14.83
C VAL A 2 -22.33 -2.03 -15.58
N LYS A 3 -21.62 -1.83 -16.69
CA LYS A 3 -21.03 -2.94 -17.46
C LYS A 3 -19.79 -3.45 -16.70
N LEU A 4 -19.93 -4.60 -16.03
CA LEU A 4 -18.89 -5.18 -15.18
C LEU A 4 -17.76 -5.89 -15.95
N LEU A 5 -17.96 -6.12 -17.25
CA LEU A 5 -16.98 -6.75 -18.13
C LEU A 5 -16.95 -6.05 -19.49
N HIS A 6 -15.79 -5.52 -19.85
CA HIS A 6 -15.50 -4.96 -21.15
C HIS A 6 -15.28 -6.09 -22.18
N SER A 7 -15.74 -5.88 -23.41
CA SER A 7 -15.66 -6.92 -24.47
C SER A 7 -14.24 -7.24 -24.93
N ASN A 8 -13.30 -6.33 -24.69
CA ASN A 8 -11.89 -6.47 -25.07
C ASN A 8 -11.00 -6.90 -23.90
N PHE A 9 -11.59 -7.24 -22.75
CA PHE A 9 -10.83 -7.82 -21.64
C PHE A 9 -10.17 -9.13 -22.06
N LYS A 10 -8.90 -9.29 -21.66
CA LYS A 10 -8.14 -10.51 -21.83
C LYS A 10 -7.47 -10.91 -20.53
N LEU A 11 -7.39 -12.21 -20.29
CA LEU A 11 -6.67 -12.82 -19.17
C LEU A 11 -5.56 -13.69 -19.76
N ASN A 12 -4.30 -13.38 -19.44
CA ASN A 12 -3.12 -14.06 -19.98
C ASN A 12 -3.11 -14.13 -21.54
N GLY A 13 -3.61 -13.07 -22.20
CA GLY A 13 -3.73 -13.00 -23.65
C GLY A 13 -4.99 -13.65 -24.24
N GLU A 14 -5.76 -14.43 -23.47
CA GLU A 14 -6.98 -15.07 -23.93
C GLU A 14 -8.16 -14.09 -23.91
N SER A 15 -8.97 -14.09 -24.97
CA SER A 15 -10.17 -13.25 -25.09
C SER A 15 -11.43 -14.10 -24.83
N PHE A 16 -12.49 -13.47 -24.34
CA PHE A 16 -13.73 -14.18 -23.96
C PHE A 16 -14.91 -13.65 -24.77
N SER A 17 -15.72 -14.55 -25.33
CA SER A 17 -16.89 -14.18 -26.14
C SER A 17 -18.05 -13.60 -25.31
N SER A 18 -18.11 -13.93 -24.01
CA SER A 18 -19.12 -13.44 -23.08
C SER A 18 -18.64 -13.55 -21.63
N ALA A 19 -19.45 -13.02 -20.69
CA ALA A 19 -19.20 -13.18 -19.26
C ALA A 19 -19.30 -14.66 -18.84
N GLU A 20 -20.18 -15.44 -19.46
CA GLU A 20 -20.33 -16.87 -19.21
C GLU A 20 -19.07 -17.64 -19.60
N ALA A 21 -18.47 -17.34 -20.76
CA ALA A 21 -17.21 -17.96 -21.18
C ALA A 21 -16.08 -17.66 -20.19
N LEU A 22 -16.00 -16.43 -19.66
CA LEU A 22 -15.04 -16.09 -18.62
C LEU A 22 -15.33 -16.83 -17.30
N LYS A 23 -16.60 -16.99 -16.92
CA LYS A 23 -17.00 -17.78 -15.72
C LYS A 23 -16.61 -19.26 -15.85
N GLU A 24 -16.73 -19.85 -17.04
CA GLU A 24 -16.28 -21.24 -17.28
C GLU A 24 -14.77 -21.40 -17.05
N VAL A 25 -13.97 -20.49 -17.61
CA VAL A 25 -12.52 -20.48 -17.37
C VAL A 25 -12.20 -20.21 -15.90
N ALA A 26 -12.91 -19.29 -15.26
CA ALA A 26 -12.74 -19.02 -13.84
C ALA A 26 -13.02 -20.25 -12.96
N ASN A 27 -14.09 -21.02 -13.25
CA ASN A 27 -14.37 -22.28 -12.54
C ASN A 27 -13.22 -23.29 -12.72
N HIS A 28 -12.67 -23.42 -13.94
CA HIS A 28 -11.52 -24.29 -14.17
C HIS A 28 -10.29 -23.85 -13.36
N ILE A 29 -10.03 -22.54 -13.31
CA ILE A 29 -8.96 -21.95 -12.51
C ILE A 29 -9.18 -22.24 -11.01
N VAL A 30 -10.41 -22.18 -10.50
CA VAL A 30 -10.71 -22.52 -9.10
C VAL A 30 -10.38 -23.99 -8.79
N GLU A 31 -10.69 -24.91 -9.70
CA GLU A 31 -10.51 -26.35 -9.48
C GLU A 31 -9.08 -26.84 -9.72
N LYS A 32 -8.38 -26.26 -10.69
CA LYS A 32 -7.09 -26.76 -11.21
C LYS A 32 -5.93 -25.80 -11.05
N GLY A 33 -6.21 -24.54 -10.72
CA GLY A 33 -5.20 -23.50 -10.56
C GLY A 33 -4.25 -23.79 -9.40
N LYS A 34 -3.06 -23.20 -9.47
CA LYS A 34 -2.01 -23.29 -8.46
C LYS A 34 -1.78 -21.95 -7.80
N ASN A 35 -1.19 -21.97 -6.61
CA ASN A 35 -0.82 -20.76 -5.87
C ASN A 35 -2.01 -19.80 -5.70
N ASP A 36 -1.92 -18.56 -6.21
CA ASP A 36 -2.97 -17.53 -6.11
C ASP A 36 -4.05 -17.65 -7.21
N GLU A 37 -3.86 -18.52 -8.22
CA GLU A 37 -4.82 -18.67 -9.32
C GLU A 37 -6.24 -19.01 -8.83
N PRO A 38 -6.46 -19.94 -7.87
CA PRO A 38 -7.80 -20.18 -7.35
C PRO A 38 -8.47 -18.95 -6.73
N ALA A 39 -7.69 -18.02 -6.14
CA ALA A 39 -8.21 -16.76 -5.61
C ALA A 39 -8.67 -15.82 -6.74
N ILE A 40 -7.92 -15.78 -7.84
CA ILE A 40 -8.29 -15.06 -9.07
C ILE A 40 -9.62 -15.60 -9.62
N GLY A 41 -9.72 -16.92 -9.79
CA GLY A 41 -10.93 -17.57 -10.30
C GLY A 41 -12.15 -17.31 -9.41
N LYS A 42 -12.00 -17.45 -8.08
CA LYS A 42 -13.07 -17.14 -7.11
C LYS A 42 -13.53 -15.69 -7.22
N PHE A 43 -12.60 -14.75 -7.33
CA PHE A 43 -12.95 -13.33 -7.42
C PHE A 43 -13.62 -12.98 -8.75
N ILE A 44 -13.21 -13.56 -9.87
CA ILE A 44 -13.89 -13.36 -11.16
C ILE A 44 -15.35 -13.83 -11.07
N LEU A 45 -15.59 -14.99 -10.45
CA LEU A 45 -16.94 -15.50 -10.22
C LEU A 45 -17.75 -14.56 -9.31
N GLU A 46 -17.18 -14.11 -8.19
CA GLU A 46 -17.79 -13.15 -7.25
C GLU A 46 -18.11 -11.82 -7.94
N TRP A 47 -17.22 -11.31 -8.80
CA TRP A 47 -17.43 -10.05 -9.50
C TRP A 47 -18.58 -10.13 -10.52
N LEU A 48 -18.69 -11.26 -11.23
CA LEU A 48 -19.66 -11.44 -12.31
C LEU A 48 -20.96 -12.10 -11.86
N ASP A 49 -21.13 -12.43 -10.58
CA ASP A 49 -22.40 -12.90 -10.04
C ASP A 49 -23.45 -11.78 -9.92
N ASP A 50 -24.67 -12.17 -9.54
CA ASP A 50 -25.82 -11.25 -9.42
C ASP A 50 -25.83 -10.48 -8.08
N ASN A 51 -24.88 -10.73 -7.17
CA ASN A 51 -24.80 -9.98 -5.92
C ASN A 51 -24.34 -8.53 -6.21
N GLU A 52 -24.90 -7.56 -5.50
CA GLU A 52 -24.53 -6.16 -5.65
C GLU A 52 -23.23 -5.78 -4.93
N PHE A 53 -22.65 -6.69 -4.13
CA PHE A 53 -21.46 -6.45 -3.34
C PHE A 53 -20.43 -7.57 -3.48
N ILE A 54 -19.18 -7.26 -3.13
CA ILE A 54 -18.10 -8.23 -2.90
C ILE A 54 -17.72 -8.25 -1.43
N ILE A 55 -17.14 -9.35 -0.96
CA ILE A 55 -16.61 -9.49 0.39
C ILE A 55 -15.09 -9.31 0.35
N VAL A 56 -14.59 -8.44 1.24
CA VAL A 56 -13.14 -8.23 1.40
C VAL A 56 -12.74 -8.39 2.85
N LYS A 57 -11.53 -8.92 3.07
CA LYS A 57 -10.93 -9.05 4.41
C LYS A 57 -9.95 -7.91 4.62
N THR A 58 -10.02 -7.27 5.79
CA THR A 58 -8.97 -6.33 6.22
C THR A 58 -7.73 -7.11 6.67
N SER A 59 -6.55 -6.55 6.46
CA SER A 59 -5.27 -7.19 6.85
C SER A 59 -5.03 -7.25 8.37
N GLY A 60 -6.03 -6.90 9.20
CA GLY A 60 -6.02 -7.07 10.65
C GLY A 60 -4.79 -6.50 11.36
N SER A 61 -4.53 -5.18 11.28
CA SER A 61 -3.47 -4.54 12.08
C SER A 61 -3.75 -4.65 13.59
N THR A 62 -5.03 -4.80 13.98
CA THR A 62 -5.51 -4.93 15.37
C THR A 62 -5.83 -6.37 15.79
N GLY A 63 -5.40 -7.38 15.02
CA GLY A 63 -5.49 -8.79 15.41
C GLY A 63 -6.47 -9.64 14.58
N VAL A 64 -7.77 -9.33 14.59
CA VAL A 64 -8.80 -10.14 13.90
C VAL A 64 -9.20 -9.50 12.57
N PRO A 65 -8.97 -10.17 11.42
CA PRO A 65 -9.48 -9.72 10.13
C PRO A 65 -10.99 -9.52 10.18
N LYS A 66 -11.46 -8.37 9.71
CA LYS A 66 -12.89 -8.09 9.57
C LYS A 66 -13.30 -8.25 8.11
N GLU A 67 -14.45 -8.88 7.87
CA GLU A 67 -15.08 -8.92 6.56
C GLU A 67 -15.89 -7.63 6.35
N ILE A 68 -15.67 -6.98 5.21
CA ILE A 68 -16.36 -5.76 4.80
C ILE A 68 -17.08 -6.08 3.49
N LYS A 69 -18.34 -5.65 3.39
CA LYS A 69 -19.11 -5.69 2.14
C LYS A 69 -18.87 -4.40 1.37
N LEU A 70 -18.38 -4.50 0.15
CA LEU A 70 -18.19 -3.36 -0.74
C LEU A 70 -19.15 -3.45 -1.92
N GLN A 71 -19.95 -2.42 -2.13
CA GLN A 71 -20.88 -2.36 -3.26
C GLN A 71 -20.08 -2.37 -4.58
N LYS A 72 -20.43 -3.24 -5.53
CA LYS A 72 -19.77 -3.35 -6.84
C LYS A 72 -19.77 -2.03 -7.60
N LYS A 73 -20.81 -1.19 -7.42
CA LYS A 73 -20.85 0.17 -7.96
C LYS A 73 -19.67 1.02 -7.46
N TYR A 74 -19.40 1.02 -6.16
CA TYR A 74 -18.29 1.78 -5.56
C TYR A 74 -16.94 1.19 -5.94
N VAL A 75 -16.84 -0.14 -6.03
CA VAL A 75 -15.63 -0.83 -6.50
C VAL A 75 -15.32 -0.48 -7.96
N PHE A 76 -16.35 -0.44 -8.80
CA PHE A 76 -16.25 0.03 -10.18
C PHE A 76 -15.76 1.48 -10.25
N ASN A 77 -16.39 2.38 -9.48
CA ASN A 77 -16.02 3.80 -9.46
C ASN A 77 -14.57 4.01 -9.02
N SER A 78 -14.08 3.25 -8.02
CA SER A 78 -12.67 3.28 -7.62
C SER A 78 -11.71 2.81 -8.74
N ALA A 79 -12.12 1.79 -9.50
CA ALA A 79 -11.34 1.30 -10.63
C ALA A 79 -11.33 2.30 -11.79
N ASP A 80 -12.48 2.89 -12.12
CA ASP A 80 -12.64 3.90 -13.16
C ASP A 80 -11.83 5.18 -12.86
N ALA A 81 -11.79 5.61 -11.60
CA ALA A 81 -10.96 6.72 -11.16
C ALA A 81 -9.46 6.43 -11.41
N THR A 82 -8.99 5.19 -11.17
CA THR A 82 -7.61 4.79 -11.48
C THR A 82 -7.35 4.83 -12.98
N VAL A 83 -8.24 4.23 -13.76
CA VAL A 83 -8.15 4.12 -15.22
C VAL A 83 -8.09 5.50 -15.86
N THR A 84 -8.96 6.41 -15.42
CA THR A 84 -9.02 7.79 -15.90
C THR A 84 -7.78 8.59 -15.50
N TYR A 85 -7.39 8.54 -14.22
CA TYR A 85 -6.25 9.32 -13.71
C TYR A 85 -4.94 8.95 -14.42
N PHE A 86 -4.68 7.66 -14.61
CA PHE A 86 -3.46 7.18 -15.24
C PHE A 86 -3.56 7.03 -16.77
N ASP A 87 -4.68 7.40 -17.39
CA ASP A 87 -4.94 7.24 -18.83
C ASP A 87 -4.66 5.79 -19.30
N LEU A 88 -5.16 4.81 -18.55
CA LEU A 88 -4.96 3.37 -18.79
C LEU A 88 -6.13 2.79 -19.57
N ARG A 89 -6.19 3.14 -20.85
CA ARG A 89 -7.32 2.80 -21.74
C ARG A 89 -7.38 1.30 -22.07
N GLU A 90 -8.35 0.96 -22.90
CA GLU A 90 -8.47 -0.37 -23.52
C GLU A 90 -7.15 -0.85 -24.14
N ASN A 91 -6.91 -2.16 -24.08
CA ASN A 91 -5.70 -2.84 -24.54
C ASN A 91 -4.42 -2.52 -23.74
N THR A 92 -4.53 -1.79 -22.62
CA THR A 92 -3.44 -1.70 -21.62
C THR A 92 -2.99 -3.12 -21.26
N LYS A 93 -1.69 -3.39 -21.41
CA LYS A 93 -1.08 -4.65 -20.97
C LYS A 93 -0.65 -4.50 -19.51
N ALA A 94 -1.33 -5.17 -18.60
CA ALA A 94 -1.11 -5.02 -17.16
C ALA A 94 -0.62 -6.31 -16.51
N LEU A 95 0.13 -6.21 -15.42
CA LEU A 95 0.58 -7.35 -14.62
C LEU A 95 -0.12 -7.37 -13.26
N LEU A 96 -0.77 -8.48 -12.93
CA LEU A 96 -1.21 -8.83 -11.58
C LEU A 96 -0.16 -9.71 -10.91
N CYS A 97 0.54 -9.14 -9.93
CA CYS A 97 1.51 -9.83 -9.08
C CYS A 97 1.24 -9.66 -7.57
N LEU A 98 0.00 -9.27 -7.23
CA LEU A 98 -0.50 -9.12 -5.86
C LEU A 98 -1.54 -10.21 -5.61
N SER A 99 -1.63 -10.70 -4.38
CA SER A 99 -2.61 -11.74 -4.06
C SER A 99 -4.06 -11.22 -4.21
N SER A 100 -4.88 -12.02 -4.86
CA SER A 100 -6.31 -11.77 -5.09
C SER A 100 -7.20 -12.12 -3.89
N GLU A 101 -6.59 -12.64 -2.82
CA GLU A 101 -7.25 -12.77 -1.50
C GLU A 101 -7.50 -11.40 -0.85
N TYR A 102 -6.71 -10.38 -1.20
CA TYR A 102 -6.83 -9.02 -0.68
C TYR A 102 -7.32 -8.04 -1.75
N ILE A 103 -7.87 -6.92 -1.28
CA ILE A 103 -8.44 -5.88 -2.15
C ILE A 103 -7.45 -5.34 -3.19
N ALA A 104 -6.14 -5.35 -2.90
CA ALA A 104 -5.13 -4.87 -3.85
C ALA A 104 -5.07 -5.71 -5.15
N GLY A 105 -5.07 -7.05 -5.05
CA GLY A 105 -5.14 -7.93 -6.21
C GLY A 105 -6.52 -7.91 -6.88
N LYS A 106 -7.59 -7.94 -6.06
CA LYS A 106 -8.98 -7.80 -6.56
C LYS A 106 -9.16 -6.55 -7.43
N MET A 107 -8.60 -5.41 -7.03
CA MET A 107 -8.72 -4.16 -7.79
C MET A 107 -7.97 -4.17 -9.13
N MET A 108 -6.89 -4.92 -9.27
CA MET A 108 -6.25 -5.12 -10.58
C MET A 108 -7.13 -5.93 -11.52
N LEU A 109 -7.84 -6.95 -11.01
CA LEU A 109 -8.83 -7.72 -11.77
C LEU A 109 -10.01 -6.82 -12.18
N VAL A 110 -10.56 -6.03 -11.26
CA VAL A 110 -11.66 -5.10 -11.57
C VAL A 110 -11.23 -4.09 -12.64
N ARG A 111 -10.11 -3.38 -12.44
CA ARG A 111 -9.61 -2.40 -13.41
C ARG A 111 -9.47 -3.01 -14.80
N ALA A 112 -8.89 -4.21 -14.89
CA ALA A 112 -8.72 -4.89 -16.15
C ALA A 112 -10.05 -5.27 -16.81
N MET A 113 -10.97 -5.86 -16.04
CA MET A 113 -12.28 -6.28 -16.54
C MET A 113 -13.12 -5.09 -17.02
N ILE A 114 -13.13 -3.96 -16.31
CA ILE A 114 -13.99 -2.82 -16.68
C ILE A 114 -13.41 -1.98 -17.82
N ALA A 115 -12.07 -1.90 -17.92
CA ALA A 115 -11.39 -1.06 -18.89
C ALA A 115 -10.91 -1.83 -20.14
N GLY A 116 -11.10 -3.15 -20.20
CA GLY A 116 -10.72 -3.96 -21.35
C GLY A 116 -9.20 -4.10 -21.48
N TRP A 117 -8.52 -4.34 -20.37
CA TRP A 117 -7.08 -4.59 -20.37
C TRP A 117 -6.76 -6.02 -20.79
N ASN A 118 -5.50 -6.24 -21.18
CA ASN A 118 -4.90 -7.56 -21.22
C ASN A 118 -4.11 -7.80 -19.93
N LEU A 119 -4.72 -8.49 -18.97
CA LEU A 119 -4.16 -8.74 -17.66
C LEU A 119 -3.37 -10.05 -17.66
N TYR A 120 -2.07 -9.97 -17.41
CA TYR A 120 -1.22 -11.12 -17.15
C TYR A 120 -1.12 -11.36 -15.66
N THR A 121 -1.13 -12.61 -15.24
CA THR A 121 -1.14 -13.00 -13.84
C THR A 121 0.08 -13.83 -13.51
N VAL A 122 0.76 -13.52 -12.41
CA VAL A 122 1.86 -14.33 -11.87
C VAL A 122 1.63 -14.56 -10.38
N SER A 123 2.26 -15.61 -9.84
CA SER A 123 2.25 -15.85 -8.40
C SER A 123 2.81 -14.62 -7.64
N PRO A 124 2.21 -14.24 -6.49
CA PRO A 124 2.76 -13.18 -5.66
C PRO A 124 4.12 -13.57 -5.09
N GLU A 125 5.19 -13.07 -5.69
CA GLU A 125 6.58 -13.32 -5.30
C GLU A 125 7.33 -12.02 -5.05
N LYS A 126 8.54 -12.12 -4.48
CA LYS A 126 9.38 -10.94 -4.20
C LYS A 126 9.87 -10.23 -5.48
N ASN A 127 10.16 -10.95 -6.56
CA ASN A 127 10.58 -10.36 -7.84
C ASN A 127 9.66 -10.84 -8.97
N PRO A 128 8.44 -10.26 -9.09
CA PRO A 128 7.47 -10.72 -10.09
C PRO A 128 7.86 -10.45 -11.55
N LEU A 129 8.93 -9.71 -11.81
CA LEU A 129 9.38 -9.36 -13.17
C LEU A 129 10.58 -10.19 -13.66
N GLU A 130 11.23 -10.97 -12.79
CA GLU A 130 12.50 -11.67 -13.06
C GLU A 130 12.45 -12.52 -14.33
N ASN A 131 11.39 -13.33 -14.46
CA ASN A 131 11.23 -14.31 -15.54
C ASN A 131 10.23 -13.87 -16.61
N SER A 132 9.89 -12.58 -16.65
CA SER A 132 8.98 -12.07 -17.67
C SER A 132 9.77 -11.52 -18.86
N ASP A 133 9.50 -12.06 -20.05
CA ASP A 133 9.97 -11.53 -21.34
C ASP A 133 9.07 -10.39 -21.85
N GLU A 134 8.03 -10.04 -21.10
CA GLU A 134 6.98 -9.13 -21.52
C GLU A 134 7.21 -7.71 -21.00
N ASN A 135 6.79 -6.73 -21.81
CA ASN A 135 6.68 -5.35 -21.37
C ASN A 135 5.23 -5.04 -20.98
N PHE A 136 5.04 -4.35 -19.86
CA PHE A 136 3.75 -3.96 -19.32
C PHE A 136 3.59 -2.45 -19.34
N ASP A 137 2.37 -2.00 -19.62
CA ASP A 137 1.98 -0.61 -19.48
C ASP A 137 1.78 -0.24 -18.01
N PHE A 138 1.30 -1.18 -17.20
CA PHE A 138 0.91 -0.92 -15.82
C PHE A 138 1.09 -2.12 -14.88
N THR A 139 1.50 -1.85 -13.65
CA THR A 139 1.41 -2.82 -12.55
C THR A 139 1.24 -2.12 -11.20
N ALA A 140 0.83 -2.88 -10.20
CA ALA A 140 0.75 -2.46 -8.81
C ALA A 140 1.61 -3.40 -7.94
N MET A 141 2.42 -2.85 -7.04
CA MET A 141 3.31 -3.62 -6.18
C MET A 141 3.33 -3.07 -4.75
N VAL A 142 3.79 -3.90 -3.81
CA VAL A 142 4.19 -3.45 -2.46
C VAL A 142 5.67 -3.03 -2.46
N PRO A 143 6.14 -2.18 -1.52
CA PRO A 143 7.53 -1.71 -1.48
C PRO A 143 8.57 -2.84 -1.54
N TYR A 144 8.30 -3.97 -0.88
CA TYR A 144 9.19 -5.13 -0.87
C TYR A 144 9.38 -5.74 -2.27
N GLN A 145 8.31 -5.83 -3.07
CA GLN A 145 8.40 -6.32 -4.44
C GLN A 145 9.19 -5.35 -5.32
N VAL A 146 8.96 -4.06 -5.16
CA VAL A 146 9.67 -3.01 -5.92
C VAL A 146 11.16 -3.04 -5.63
N PHE A 147 11.54 -3.15 -4.36
CA PHE A 147 12.94 -3.24 -3.94
C PHE A 147 13.67 -4.42 -4.62
N HIS A 148 13.03 -5.59 -4.68
CA HIS A 148 13.61 -6.77 -5.32
C HIS A 148 13.50 -6.77 -6.85
N SER A 149 12.66 -5.92 -7.44
CA SER A 149 12.45 -5.84 -8.89
C SER A 149 13.18 -4.66 -9.56
N LEU A 150 14.00 -3.89 -8.83
CA LEU A 150 14.62 -2.65 -9.32
C LEU A 150 15.31 -2.80 -10.70
N ALA A 151 16.01 -3.91 -10.92
CA ALA A 151 16.71 -4.18 -12.18
C ALA A 151 15.76 -4.40 -13.36
N ASP A 152 14.57 -4.96 -13.10
CA ASP A 152 13.57 -5.33 -14.09
C ASP A 152 12.45 -4.29 -14.27
N LEU A 153 12.41 -3.22 -13.45
CA LEU A 153 11.35 -2.21 -13.51
C LEU A 153 11.21 -1.57 -14.89
N HIS A 154 12.30 -1.47 -15.66
CA HIS A 154 12.29 -0.96 -17.04
C HIS A 154 11.31 -1.69 -17.98
N LYS A 155 10.88 -2.91 -17.63
CA LYS A 155 9.83 -3.68 -18.32
C LYS A 155 8.42 -3.10 -18.12
N VAL A 156 8.25 -2.13 -17.23
CA VAL A 156 6.96 -1.53 -16.88
C VAL A 156 6.98 -0.02 -17.12
N LYS A 157 5.96 0.52 -17.80
CA LYS A 157 5.84 1.96 -18.07
C LYS A 157 5.37 2.76 -16.86
N LYS A 158 4.31 2.32 -16.17
CA LYS A 158 3.74 2.97 -14.98
C LYS A 158 3.59 1.97 -13.83
N LEU A 159 4.04 2.36 -12.65
CA LEU A 159 3.98 1.56 -11.43
C LEU A 159 3.31 2.36 -10.32
N ILE A 160 2.29 1.76 -9.68
CA ILE A 160 1.79 2.24 -8.39
C ILE A 160 2.32 1.38 -7.24
N ILE A 161 2.76 2.05 -6.17
CA ILE A 161 3.24 1.41 -4.95
C ILE A 161 2.25 1.68 -3.83
N GLY A 162 1.65 0.62 -3.31
CA GLY A 162 0.68 0.67 -2.23
C GLY A 162 1.01 -0.30 -1.10
N GLY A 163 0.16 -0.36 -0.09
CA GLY A 163 0.30 -1.36 0.97
C GLY A 163 1.48 -1.14 1.93
N GLY A 164 2.16 0.00 1.90
CA GLY A 164 3.23 0.33 2.84
C GLY A 164 3.92 1.63 2.48
N ALA A 165 4.66 2.21 3.44
CA ALA A 165 5.51 3.36 3.17
C ALA A 165 6.67 2.95 2.25
N VAL A 166 7.00 3.82 1.30
CA VAL A 166 8.20 3.69 0.47
C VAL A 166 9.35 4.33 1.23
N SER A 167 10.42 3.56 1.50
CA SER A 167 11.56 4.09 2.26
C SER A 167 12.32 5.14 1.45
N SER A 168 12.97 6.09 2.13
CA SER A 168 13.78 7.13 1.48
C SER A 168 14.86 6.53 0.57
N THR A 169 15.47 5.42 1.00
CA THR A 169 16.46 4.67 0.21
C THR A 169 15.84 4.11 -1.07
N LEU A 170 14.66 3.50 -0.98
CA LEU A 170 13.96 3.00 -2.17
C LEU A 170 13.55 4.15 -3.09
N GLU A 171 13.07 5.27 -2.54
CA GLU A 171 12.77 6.47 -3.35
C GLU A 171 13.99 7.00 -4.10
N GLN A 172 15.17 7.01 -3.47
CA GLN A 172 16.42 7.42 -4.12
C GLN A 172 16.79 6.47 -5.28
N GLN A 173 16.67 5.16 -5.08
CA GLN A 173 16.91 4.17 -6.13
C GLN A 173 15.95 4.33 -7.31
N LEU A 174 14.67 4.63 -7.03
CA LEU A 174 13.63 4.84 -8.04
C LEU A 174 13.82 6.11 -8.88
N GLN A 175 14.76 6.99 -8.54
CA GLN A 175 15.08 8.14 -9.40
C GLN A 175 15.81 7.73 -10.69
N GLN A 176 16.43 6.56 -10.70
CA GLN A 176 17.28 6.09 -11.81
C GLN A 176 16.54 5.17 -12.79
N VAL A 177 15.28 4.81 -12.51
CA VAL A 177 14.50 3.92 -13.38
C VAL A 177 13.67 4.72 -14.39
N SER A 178 13.48 4.16 -15.58
CA SER A 178 12.67 4.77 -16.65
C SER A 178 11.16 4.71 -16.39
N THR A 179 10.72 3.77 -15.56
CA THR A 179 9.32 3.62 -15.12
C THR A 179 8.82 4.87 -14.43
N LYS A 180 7.60 5.31 -14.72
CA LYS A 180 6.92 6.35 -13.93
C LYS A 180 6.35 5.71 -12.66
N VAL A 181 6.83 6.15 -11.50
CA VAL A 181 6.50 5.51 -10.22
C VAL A 181 5.71 6.44 -9.33
N PHE A 182 4.62 5.93 -8.76
CA PHE A 182 3.73 6.68 -7.89
C PHE A 182 3.53 5.94 -6.57
N ALA A 183 3.58 6.66 -5.44
CA ALA A 183 3.03 6.15 -4.18
C ALA A 183 1.53 6.41 -4.16
N THR A 184 0.77 5.48 -3.61
CA THR A 184 -0.67 5.62 -3.43
C THR A 184 -1.05 5.67 -1.96
N TYR A 185 -2.01 6.52 -1.61
CA TYR A 185 -2.61 6.57 -0.30
C TYR A 185 -4.06 6.09 -0.38
N GLY A 186 -4.41 5.14 0.49
CA GLY A 186 -5.73 4.53 0.57
C GLY A 186 -5.77 3.37 1.57
N MET A 187 -6.96 2.88 1.82
CA MET A 187 -7.27 1.84 2.80
C MET A 187 -8.44 0.98 2.30
N THR A 188 -8.78 -0.09 3.04
CA THR A 188 -9.88 -0.98 2.65
C THR A 188 -11.23 -0.24 2.65
N GLU A 189 -11.42 0.69 3.59
CA GLU A 189 -12.60 1.53 3.74
C GLU A 189 -12.79 2.49 2.55
N THR A 190 -11.71 2.83 1.84
CA THR A 190 -11.75 3.59 0.59
C THR A 190 -11.61 2.70 -0.64
N ILE A 191 -11.79 1.38 -0.48
CA ILE A 191 -11.65 0.32 -1.50
C ILE A 191 -10.20 0.18 -2.00
N SER A 192 -9.62 1.23 -2.56
CA SER A 192 -8.23 1.29 -2.99
C SER A 192 -7.66 2.66 -2.64
N HIS A 193 -6.80 3.19 -3.50
CA HIS A 193 -6.25 4.53 -3.35
C HIS A 193 -7.26 5.61 -3.70
N ILE A 194 -7.16 6.73 -3.00
CA ILE A 194 -7.93 7.96 -3.22
C ILE A 194 -7.02 9.17 -3.47
N ALA A 195 -5.71 8.98 -3.32
CA ALA A 195 -4.71 9.99 -3.60
C ALA A 195 -3.41 9.33 -4.04
N VAL A 196 -2.61 10.06 -4.81
CA VAL A 196 -1.33 9.58 -5.33
C VAL A 196 -0.28 10.70 -5.25
N ARG A 197 0.99 10.30 -5.20
CA ARG A 197 2.11 11.23 -5.42
C ARG A 197 3.16 10.60 -6.33
N PRO A 198 3.72 11.35 -7.29
CA PRO A 198 4.86 10.90 -8.09
C PRO A 198 6.12 10.78 -7.21
N ILE A 199 6.77 9.61 -7.26
CA ILE A 199 8.03 9.34 -6.54
C ILE A 199 9.24 9.82 -7.35
N ASN A 200 9.18 9.73 -8.68
CA ASN A 200 10.28 10.06 -9.57
C ASN A 200 9.85 10.98 -10.72
N GLY A 201 10.84 11.41 -11.52
CA GLY A 201 10.64 12.33 -12.63
C GLY A 201 10.51 13.80 -12.20
N SER A 202 10.24 14.67 -13.17
CA SER A 202 10.14 16.13 -12.95
C SER A 202 8.99 16.55 -12.04
N GLU A 203 7.98 15.69 -11.91
CA GLU A 203 6.79 15.95 -11.09
C GLU A 203 6.94 15.47 -9.64
N LYS A 204 8.08 14.86 -9.27
CA LYS A 204 8.34 14.29 -7.96
C LYS A 204 7.84 15.19 -6.82
N SER A 205 7.06 14.61 -5.90
CA SER A 205 6.51 15.34 -4.77
C SER A 205 6.31 14.45 -3.54
N ALA A 206 6.41 15.06 -2.35
CA ALA A 206 5.99 14.46 -1.09
C ALA A 206 4.48 14.67 -0.82
N VAL A 207 3.81 15.50 -1.61
CA VAL A 207 2.39 15.85 -1.46
C VAL A 207 1.53 14.85 -2.23
N PHE A 208 0.60 14.21 -1.53
CA PHE A 208 -0.46 13.41 -2.13
C PHE A 208 -1.51 14.33 -2.73
N SER A 209 -1.88 14.07 -3.98
CA SER A 209 -2.97 14.73 -4.70
C SER A 209 -4.15 13.78 -4.84
N ALA A 210 -5.35 14.29 -4.61
CA ALA A 210 -6.61 13.55 -4.71
C ALA A 210 -6.81 12.96 -6.12
N LEU A 211 -7.45 11.80 -6.18
CA LEU A 211 -8.15 11.36 -7.38
C LEU A 211 -9.36 12.27 -7.66
N PRO A 212 -9.92 12.26 -8.88
CA PRO A 212 -11.13 13.05 -9.18
C PRO A 212 -12.27 12.78 -8.19
N ASN A 213 -13.00 13.84 -7.83
CA ASN A 213 -14.14 13.80 -6.91
C ASN A 213 -13.79 13.26 -5.50
N VAL A 214 -12.58 13.54 -5.02
CA VAL A 214 -12.17 13.28 -3.64
C VAL A 214 -11.72 14.60 -3.01
N ASP A 215 -12.29 14.92 -1.85
CA ASP A 215 -11.91 16.06 -1.03
C ASP A 215 -11.44 15.61 0.36
N PHE A 216 -10.62 16.45 0.96
CA PHE A 216 -9.98 16.24 2.24
C PHE A 216 -10.29 17.38 3.21
N SER A 217 -10.54 17.01 4.46
CA SER A 217 -10.63 17.92 5.59
C SER A 217 -9.87 17.36 6.78
N LEU A 218 -9.81 18.13 7.88
CA LEU A 218 -9.23 17.69 9.14
C LEU A 218 -10.30 17.62 10.22
N ASN A 219 -10.22 16.61 11.07
CA ASN A 219 -10.98 16.59 12.32
C ASN A 219 -10.30 17.45 13.41
N GLU A 220 -10.88 17.50 14.60
CA GLU A 220 -10.38 18.27 15.75
C GLU A 220 -8.97 17.86 16.25
N TYR A 221 -8.49 16.69 15.84
CA TYR A 221 -7.17 16.16 16.18
C TYR A 221 -6.14 16.33 15.05
N ASN A 222 -6.48 17.06 13.98
CA ASN A 222 -5.69 17.18 12.75
C ASN A 222 -5.49 15.85 12.00
N CYS A 223 -6.38 14.87 12.20
CA CYS A 223 -6.40 13.67 11.38
C CYS A 223 -7.21 13.90 10.10
N LEU A 224 -6.76 13.28 9.01
CA LEU A 224 -7.39 13.35 7.70
C LEU A 224 -8.81 12.78 7.74
N GLN A 225 -9.74 13.53 7.17
CA GLN A 225 -11.09 13.09 6.83
C GLN A 225 -11.20 13.06 5.31
N ILE A 226 -11.77 11.98 4.78
CA ILE A 226 -11.86 11.73 3.34
C ILE A 226 -13.32 11.79 2.93
N HIS A 227 -13.66 12.72 2.05
CA HIS A 227 -14.95 12.79 1.38
C HIS A 227 -14.79 12.28 -0.06
N ALA A 228 -15.36 11.11 -0.34
CA ALA A 228 -15.27 10.48 -1.67
C ALA A 228 -16.65 9.90 -2.07
N PRO A 229 -17.61 10.75 -2.49
CA PRO A 229 -19.02 10.37 -2.67
C PRO A 229 -19.24 9.28 -3.72
N GLU A 230 -18.32 9.14 -4.67
CA GLU A 230 -18.38 8.09 -5.68
C GLU A 230 -18.05 6.69 -5.16
N ILE A 231 -17.46 6.57 -3.97
CA ILE A 231 -17.06 5.27 -3.40
C ILE A 231 -17.55 5.02 -1.97
N SER A 232 -18.07 6.05 -1.29
CA SER A 232 -18.62 5.96 0.06
C SER A 232 -19.68 7.05 0.26
N GLU A 233 -20.79 6.70 0.90
CA GLU A 233 -21.82 7.67 1.31
C GLU A 233 -21.39 8.48 2.54
N GLU A 234 -20.54 7.89 3.38
CA GLU A 234 -20.04 8.50 4.60
C GLU A 234 -18.64 9.09 4.40
N THR A 235 -18.34 10.12 5.17
CA THR A 235 -16.97 10.64 5.29
C THR A 235 -16.13 9.64 6.08
N VAL A 236 -15.02 9.20 5.50
CA VAL A 236 -14.10 8.26 6.17
C VAL A 236 -13.19 9.07 7.09
N ALA A 237 -13.38 8.92 8.40
CA ALA A 237 -12.48 9.47 9.40
C ALA A 237 -11.27 8.53 9.58
N THR A 238 -10.07 9.11 9.55
CA THR A 238 -8.83 8.37 9.72
C THR A 238 -8.16 8.72 11.04
N ASN A 239 -7.14 7.94 11.39
CA ASN A 239 -6.19 8.24 12.47
C ASN A 239 -4.85 8.73 11.89
N ASP A 240 -4.88 9.25 10.65
CA ASP A 240 -3.70 9.67 9.91
C ASP A 240 -3.51 11.17 10.05
N LEU A 241 -2.41 11.57 10.67
CA LEU A 241 -2.03 12.97 10.81
C LEU A 241 -1.44 13.47 9.49
N VAL A 242 -1.91 14.62 9.05
CA VAL A 242 -1.48 15.23 7.79
C VAL A 242 -1.31 16.74 7.94
N GLU A 243 -0.47 17.30 7.08
CA GLU A 243 -0.47 18.73 6.77
C GLU A 243 -1.36 18.93 5.53
N LEU A 244 -2.55 19.51 5.72
CA LEU A 244 -3.48 19.79 4.62
C LEU A 244 -2.98 21.01 3.83
N ILE A 245 -2.66 20.82 2.55
CA ILE A 245 -2.16 21.89 1.66
C ILE A 245 -3.31 22.56 0.92
N SER A 246 -4.32 21.77 0.53
CA SER A 246 -5.56 22.22 -0.09
C SER A 246 -6.65 21.17 0.12
N PRO A 247 -7.93 21.44 -0.21
CA PRO A 247 -9.00 20.43 -0.15
C PRO A 247 -8.69 19.17 -0.97
N THR A 248 -7.78 19.22 -1.93
CA THR A 248 -7.44 18.06 -2.79
C THR A 248 -6.00 17.61 -2.62
N SER A 249 -5.26 18.09 -1.62
CA SER A 249 -3.86 17.70 -1.44
C SER A 249 -3.34 17.82 -0.01
N PHE A 250 -2.53 16.86 0.41
CA PHE A 250 -1.94 16.84 1.75
C PHE A 250 -0.56 16.20 1.78
N LYS A 251 0.21 16.49 2.83
CA LYS A 251 1.43 15.75 3.18
C LYS A 251 1.15 14.83 4.36
N PHE A 252 1.45 13.54 4.22
CA PHE A 252 1.28 12.57 5.30
C PHE A 252 2.39 12.76 6.36
N LEU A 253 2.01 12.80 7.65
CA LEU A 253 2.94 13.00 8.76
C LEU A 253 3.12 11.74 9.63
N GLY A 254 2.10 10.89 9.72
CA GLY A 254 2.15 9.68 10.52
C GLY A 254 0.79 9.26 11.06
N ARG A 255 0.77 8.32 12.00
CA ARG A 255 -0.45 7.89 12.71
C ARG A 255 -0.55 8.58 14.05
N ILE A 256 -1.73 9.08 14.42
CA ILE A 256 -1.96 9.62 15.77
C ILE A 256 -1.73 8.56 16.85
N ASP A 257 -2.06 7.30 16.55
CA ASP A 257 -1.86 6.15 17.44
C ASP A 257 -0.38 5.90 17.80
N ASN A 258 0.55 6.43 17.00
CA ASN A 258 1.99 6.26 17.18
C ASN A 258 2.66 7.49 17.82
N VAL A 259 1.93 8.59 18.06
CA VAL A 259 2.53 9.82 18.60
C VAL A 259 3.13 9.58 19.98
N ILE A 260 4.41 9.95 20.13
CA ILE A 260 5.15 9.85 21.39
C ILE A 260 5.09 11.21 22.09
N ASN A 261 4.70 11.22 23.37
CA ASN A 261 4.68 12.42 24.21
C ASN A 261 5.89 12.42 25.15
N THR A 262 6.99 13.05 24.72
CA THR A 262 8.25 13.04 25.47
C THR A 262 8.60 14.44 25.98
N GLY A 263 8.62 14.61 27.31
CA GLY A 263 8.97 15.89 27.95
C GLY A 263 8.10 17.06 27.50
N GLY A 264 6.83 16.82 27.18
CA GLY A 264 5.88 17.81 26.67
C GLY A 264 5.92 18.03 25.15
N ALA A 265 6.84 17.42 24.42
CA ALA A 265 6.91 17.47 22.96
C ALA A 265 6.14 16.30 22.33
N LYS A 266 5.36 16.59 21.28
CA LYS A 266 4.72 15.57 20.43
C LYS A 266 5.67 15.19 19.31
N ILE A 267 6.03 13.91 19.27
CA ILE A 267 6.97 13.36 18.30
C ILE A 267 6.25 12.35 17.42
N HIS A 268 6.42 12.50 16.11
CA HIS A 268 5.89 11.57 15.10
C HIS A 268 6.99 10.57 14.73
N PRO A 269 6.87 9.27 15.11
CA PRO A 269 7.87 8.26 14.80
C PRO A 269 8.23 8.20 13.31
N GLU A 270 7.24 8.31 12.43
CA GLU A 270 7.40 8.21 10.99
C GLU A 270 8.35 9.29 10.42
N ILE A 271 8.33 10.50 10.98
CA ILE A 271 9.25 11.59 10.58
C ILE A 271 10.70 11.26 10.97
N ILE A 272 10.90 10.65 12.14
CA ILE A 272 12.24 10.22 12.58
C ILE A 272 12.70 9.05 11.72
N GLU A 273 11.82 8.09 11.46
CA GLU A 273 12.10 6.94 10.60
C GLU A 273 12.53 7.36 9.20
N GLU A 274 11.84 8.35 8.60
CA GLU A 274 12.22 8.91 7.30
C GLU A 274 13.67 9.43 7.30
N LYS A 275 14.05 10.22 8.32
CA LYS A 275 15.41 10.77 8.49
C LYS A 275 16.46 9.67 8.68
N LEU A 276 16.13 8.64 9.48
CA LEU A 276 17.06 7.55 9.81
C LEU A 276 17.21 6.53 8.68
N SER A 277 16.18 6.35 7.85
CA SER A 277 16.14 5.31 6.81
C SER A 277 17.21 5.45 5.73
N ILE A 278 17.79 6.65 5.58
CA ILE A 278 18.90 6.93 4.67
C ILE A 278 20.19 6.20 5.09
N HIS A 279 20.33 5.92 6.39
CA HIS A 279 21.56 5.39 6.98
C HIS A 279 21.39 4.03 7.65
N ILE A 280 20.15 3.61 7.94
CA ILE A 280 19.84 2.31 8.53
C ILE A 280 19.23 1.42 7.44
N ASN A 281 19.96 0.37 7.06
CA ASN A 281 19.54 -0.56 6.00
C ASN A 281 18.68 -1.71 6.50
N GLN A 282 18.72 -2.02 7.80
CA GLN A 282 17.92 -3.05 8.43
C GLN A 282 16.48 -2.55 8.64
N PRO A 283 15.46 -3.43 8.68
CA PRO A 283 14.14 -3.06 9.15
C PRO A 283 14.22 -2.47 10.57
N PHE A 284 13.63 -1.30 10.77
CA PHE A 284 13.57 -0.64 12.06
C PHE A 284 12.29 0.19 12.20
N PHE A 285 11.95 0.55 13.42
CA PHE A 285 10.93 1.55 13.69
C PHE A 285 11.22 2.30 14.99
N ILE A 286 10.61 3.48 15.11
CA ILE A 286 10.66 4.32 16.31
C ILE A 286 9.41 4.06 17.14
N ALA A 287 9.60 3.98 18.45
CA ALA A 287 8.52 3.78 19.41
C ALA A 287 8.83 4.51 20.72
N SER A 288 7.97 4.34 21.71
CA SER A 288 8.19 4.82 23.07
C SER A 288 8.24 3.68 24.09
N GLU A 289 8.87 3.97 25.22
CA GLU A 289 8.67 3.26 26.48
C GLU A 289 8.47 4.27 27.62
N LYS A 290 7.89 3.82 28.74
CA LYS A 290 7.69 4.66 29.91
C LYS A 290 9.02 5.19 30.47
N ASP A 291 9.00 6.46 30.87
CA ASP A 291 10.13 7.14 31.50
C ASP A 291 9.61 8.06 32.61
N GLU A 292 10.25 8.01 33.79
CA GLU A 292 9.78 8.75 34.96
C GLU A 292 9.90 10.27 34.80
N ALA A 293 10.89 10.76 34.04
CA ALA A 293 11.15 12.18 33.88
C ALA A 293 10.45 12.75 32.64
N LEU A 294 10.37 11.96 31.57
CA LEU A 294 9.85 12.40 30.27
C LEU A 294 8.39 11.98 30.03
N GLY A 295 7.82 11.14 30.89
CA GLY A 295 6.57 10.42 30.64
C GLY A 295 6.81 9.25 29.68
N GLU A 296 7.21 9.58 28.46
CA GLU A 296 7.69 8.63 27.45
C GLU A 296 9.08 9.02 26.96
N ARG A 297 9.97 8.05 26.75
CA ARG A 297 11.24 8.27 26.03
C ARG A 297 11.17 7.64 24.65
N VAL A 298 11.78 8.30 23.67
CA VAL A 298 11.93 7.77 22.31
C VAL A 298 12.92 6.59 22.34
N ILE A 299 12.55 5.49 21.67
CA ILE A 299 13.40 4.31 21.48
C ILE A 299 13.47 3.92 20.01
N LEU A 300 14.60 3.33 19.63
CA LEU A 300 14.83 2.76 18.31
C LEU A 300 14.86 1.24 18.40
N ILE A 301 14.05 0.56 17.59
CA ILE A 301 13.98 -0.90 17.55
C ILE A 301 14.44 -1.35 16.17
N ILE A 302 15.48 -2.17 16.13
CA ILE A 302 16.11 -2.66 14.88
C ILE A 302 16.01 -4.19 14.80
N GLU A 303 15.70 -4.69 13.61
CA GLU A 303 15.75 -6.12 13.31
C GLU A 303 17.19 -6.54 12.99
N GLY A 304 17.69 -7.58 13.67
CA GLY A 304 19.01 -8.16 13.43
C GLY A 304 19.53 -9.00 14.59
N GLU A 305 20.54 -9.82 14.31
CA GLU A 305 21.18 -10.69 15.33
C GLU A 305 22.15 -9.92 16.23
N LYS A 306 22.79 -8.89 15.68
CA LYS A 306 23.91 -8.20 16.34
C LYS A 306 23.38 -7.04 17.18
N LYS A 307 23.52 -7.15 18.50
CA LYS A 307 23.12 -6.11 19.46
C LYS A 307 23.73 -4.75 19.07
N GLN A 308 22.86 -3.76 18.98
CA GLN A 308 23.20 -2.38 18.66
C GLN A 308 23.16 -1.52 19.93
N SER A 309 23.94 -0.44 19.97
CA SER A 309 23.98 0.54 21.06
C SER A 309 23.93 1.97 20.51
N LEU A 310 23.65 2.94 21.38
CA LEU A 310 23.51 4.36 21.00
C LEU A 310 24.78 4.89 20.31
N GLU A 311 25.94 4.41 20.72
CA GLU A 311 27.24 4.81 20.15
C GLU A 311 27.32 4.50 18.65
N ASN A 312 26.69 3.40 18.20
CA ASN A 312 26.66 3.01 16.79
C ASN A 312 25.94 4.04 15.90
N TYR A 313 25.06 4.86 16.47
CA TYR A 313 24.22 5.83 15.76
C TYR A 313 24.42 7.28 16.25
N SER A 314 25.46 7.52 17.04
CA SER A 314 25.70 8.82 17.68
C SER A 314 25.81 9.98 16.69
N GLU A 315 26.52 9.78 15.57
CA GLU A 315 26.61 10.75 14.47
C GLU A 315 25.28 10.95 13.76
N LEU A 316 24.55 9.86 13.48
CA LEU A 316 23.25 9.91 12.83
C LEU A 316 22.23 10.70 13.66
N PHE A 317 22.25 10.52 14.98
CA PHE A 317 21.38 11.23 15.89
C PHE A 317 21.71 12.72 16.03
N LYS A 318 22.83 13.23 15.50
CA LYS A 318 23.08 14.68 15.47
C LYS A 318 22.12 15.43 14.55
N ALA A 319 21.60 14.77 13.51
CA ALA A 319 20.61 15.33 12.61
C ALA A 319 19.20 15.43 13.22
N LEU A 320 18.98 14.80 14.38
CA LEU A 320 17.70 14.82 15.09
C LEU A 320 17.68 15.94 16.14
N SER A 321 16.51 16.55 16.34
CA SER A 321 16.29 17.47 17.46
C SER A 321 16.43 16.74 18.80
N THR A 322 16.65 17.48 19.89
CA THR A 322 16.89 16.91 21.23
C THR A 322 15.81 15.93 21.70
N TYR A 323 14.54 16.19 21.36
CA TYR A 323 13.39 15.37 21.71
C TYR A 323 13.22 14.15 20.79
N GLU A 324 13.68 14.23 19.54
CA GLU A 324 13.61 13.13 18.56
C GLU A 324 14.67 12.05 18.80
N LYS A 325 15.79 12.38 19.48
CA LYS A 325 16.91 11.45 19.67
C LYS A 325 16.49 10.22 20.50
N PRO A 326 16.61 9.00 19.94
CA PRO A 326 16.39 7.78 20.71
C PRO A 326 17.28 7.76 21.96
N LYS A 327 16.67 7.43 23.10
CA LYS A 327 17.35 7.29 24.40
C LYS A 327 17.75 5.85 24.70
N LYS A 328 17.23 4.88 23.94
CA LYS A 328 17.63 3.47 23.95
C LYS A 328 17.51 2.84 22.58
N ILE A 329 18.27 1.77 22.36
CA ILE A 329 18.16 0.90 21.19
C ILE A 329 17.87 -0.53 21.65
N TYR A 330 16.89 -1.15 21.01
CA TYR A 330 16.60 -2.57 21.15
C TYR A 330 16.86 -3.28 19.83
N THR A 331 17.39 -4.49 19.92
CA THR A 331 17.63 -5.34 18.75
C THR A 331 16.85 -6.64 18.91
N LEU A 332 16.12 -7.04 17.88
CA LEU A 332 15.38 -8.30 17.82
C LEU A 332 15.82 -9.10 16.59
N PRO A 333 16.12 -10.40 16.70
CA PRO A 333 16.52 -11.22 15.54
C PRO A 333 15.53 -11.15 14.38
N GLN A 334 14.24 -11.12 14.71
CA GLN A 334 13.15 -11.03 13.74
C GLN A 334 11.95 -10.30 14.34
N PHE A 335 11.39 -9.37 13.57
CA PHE A 335 10.12 -8.72 13.81
C PHE A 335 8.95 -9.64 13.47
N ILE A 336 7.76 -9.20 13.87
CA ILE A 336 6.51 -9.85 13.56
C ILE A 336 5.88 -9.08 12.42
N TYR A 337 5.56 -9.76 11.32
CA TYR A 337 4.98 -9.16 10.12
C TYR A 337 3.52 -9.58 9.92
N THR A 338 2.75 -8.78 9.18
CA THR A 338 1.45 -9.18 8.60
C THR A 338 1.69 -10.12 7.42
N GLU A 339 0.62 -10.79 6.96
CA GLU A 339 0.63 -11.57 5.71
C GLU A 339 1.03 -10.71 4.49
N THR A 340 0.78 -9.40 4.56
CA THR A 340 1.16 -8.40 3.56
C THR A 340 2.57 -7.80 3.77
N GLY A 341 3.36 -8.32 4.71
CA GLY A 341 4.74 -7.90 4.94
C GLY A 341 4.92 -6.60 5.75
N LYS A 342 3.88 -6.09 6.42
CA LYS A 342 3.98 -4.91 7.30
C LYS A 342 4.41 -5.31 8.70
N VAL A 343 5.29 -4.53 9.35
CA VAL A 343 5.68 -4.75 10.75
C VAL A 343 4.47 -4.54 11.68
N LYS A 344 4.15 -5.53 12.51
CA LYS A 344 3.16 -5.42 13.60
C LYS A 344 3.81 -4.76 14.83
N ARG A 345 3.98 -3.43 14.80
CA ARG A 345 4.66 -2.64 15.86
C ARG A 345 4.20 -3.01 17.28
N ALA A 346 2.88 -3.08 17.50
CA ALA A 346 2.31 -3.41 18.81
C ALA A 346 2.72 -4.81 19.30
N GLU A 347 2.70 -5.83 18.44
CA GLU A 347 3.12 -7.19 18.80
C GLU A 347 4.63 -7.28 19.04
N VAL A 348 5.43 -6.52 18.27
CA VAL A 348 6.88 -6.43 18.48
C VAL A 348 7.18 -5.79 19.85
N LEU A 349 6.52 -4.68 20.19
CA LEU A 349 6.65 -4.01 21.49
C LEU A 349 6.19 -4.93 22.63
N LYS A 350 5.08 -5.65 22.46
CA LYS A 350 4.59 -6.64 23.42
C LYS A 350 5.63 -7.75 23.65
N LYS A 351 6.21 -8.31 22.60
CA LYS A 351 7.27 -9.32 22.69
C LYS A 351 8.54 -8.78 23.36
N LEU A 352 8.84 -7.50 23.17
CA LEU A 352 10.01 -6.84 23.73
C LEU A 352 9.87 -6.57 25.24
N PHE A 353 8.70 -6.12 25.69
CA PHE A 353 8.48 -5.65 27.06
C PHE A 353 7.74 -6.64 27.97
N ASN A 354 7.03 -7.64 27.45
CA ASN A 354 6.32 -8.64 28.26
C ASN A 354 7.15 -9.93 28.45
N LYS A 355 8.46 -9.81 28.69
CA LYS A 355 9.30 -10.93 29.11
C LYS A 355 9.32 -11.06 30.63
#